data_AF-A0A964N7U5-F1
#
_entry.id   AF-A0A964N7U5-F1
#
_cell.length_a   1.000
_cell.length_b   1.000
_cell.length_c   1.000
_cell.angle_alpha   90.00
_cell.angle_beta   90.00
_cell.angle_gamma   90.00
#
_symmetry.space_group_name_H-M   'P 1'
#
loop_
_entity.id
_entity.type
_entity.pdbx_description
1 polymer ?
#
loop_
_entity_poly.entity_id
_entity_poly.type
_entity_poly.pdbx_seq_one_letter_code
_entity_poly.pdbx_strand_id
1 'polypeptide(L)'
;MSGFGRLGKRHRVAPHLYSGYRNTHAILTESWAAPYAPPPDIIERISSIMLHFVRLCVAVTAFLTLSSFAFAGDADFKLVNRTGYQVDHVYVSSHTTKSWGRDILGQDTLSDGESVRITFPRKSIVCYFDIKVDYHDGDTAEWNNVNLCQYDQITIYWEGGTTRAVGK
;
A
#
# COMPACT_ATOMS: atom_id res chain seq x y z
N MET A 1 -48.55 -6.58 30.91
CA MET A 1 -49.71 -6.33 30.03
C MET A 1 -49.21 -6.40 28.59
N SER A 2 -49.35 -7.56 27.95
CA SER A 2 -49.03 -7.73 26.53
C SER A 2 -50.10 -8.64 25.94
N GLY A 3 -50.76 -8.13 24.92
CA GLY A 3 -52.06 -8.57 24.44
C GLY A 3 -52.05 -9.89 23.67
N PHE A 4 -53.17 -10.59 23.83
CA PHE A 4 -53.63 -11.70 23.02
C PHE A 4 -54.12 -11.22 21.64
N GLY A 5 -53.71 -11.92 20.58
CA GLY A 5 -54.34 -11.90 19.27
C GLY A 5 -54.59 -13.34 18.81
N ARG A 6 -55.86 -13.67 18.57
CA ARG A 6 -56.44 -15.02 18.49
C ARG A 6 -56.96 -15.30 17.07
N LEU A 7 -57.12 -16.58 16.73
CA LEU A 7 -57.89 -17.18 15.61
C LEU A 7 -57.24 -17.10 14.21
N GLY A 8 -57.30 -18.13 13.35
CA GLY A 8 -58.08 -19.36 13.32
C GLY A 8 -58.46 -19.62 11.86
N LYS A 9 -57.73 -20.49 11.14
CA LYS A 9 -58.01 -20.82 9.74
C LYS A 9 -58.94 -22.05 9.65
N ARG A 10 -60.15 -21.85 9.14
CA ARG A 10 -61.06 -22.94 8.73
C ARG A 10 -60.72 -23.43 7.32
N HIS A 11 -60.92 -24.73 7.13
CA HIS A 11 -60.76 -25.50 5.89
C HIS A 11 -62.14 -25.84 5.28
N ARG A 12 -62.10 -26.25 3.99
CA ARG A 12 -63.17 -26.61 3.02
C ARG A 12 -63.76 -25.40 2.28
N VAL A 13 -63.98 -25.42 0.97
CA VAL A 13 -64.36 -26.50 0.01
C VAL A 13 -63.77 -26.11 -1.38
N ALA A 14 -63.53 -27.01 -2.35
CA ALA A 14 -64.55 -27.51 -3.28
C ALA A 14 -63.97 -28.59 -4.22
N PRO A 15 -64.74 -29.65 -4.56
CA PRO A 15 -64.62 -30.37 -5.82
C PRO A 15 -65.68 -29.85 -6.81
N HIS A 16 -65.43 -29.95 -8.12
CA HIS A 16 -66.35 -30.55 -9.10
C HIS A 16 -65.91 -30.25 -10.53
N LEU A 17 -65.68 -31.34 -11.26
CA LEU A 17 -65.71 -31.43 -12.72
C LEU A 17 -67.10 -31.02 -13.24
N TYR A 18 -67.16 -30.42 -14.44
CA TYR A 18 -67.58 -31.11 -15.68
C TYR A 18 -68.14 -30.13 -16.76
N SER A 19 -67.57 -30.30 -17.95
CA SER A 19 -68.09 -30.15 -19.32
C SER A 19 -69.45 -29.49 -19.59
N GLY A 20 -69.45 -28.59 -20.57
CA GLY A 20 -70.65 -28.04 -21.19
C GLY A 20 -70.35 -27.39 -22.54
N TYR A 21 -69.92 -28.20 -23.52
CA TYR A 21 -69.79 -27.82 -24.92
C TYR A 21 -71.20 -27.60 -25.52
N ARG A 22 -71.47 -26.43 -26.13
CA ARG A 22 -72.62 -26.27 -27.02
C ARG A 22 -72.20 -25.48 -28.26
N ASN A 23 -72.13 -26.21 -29.37
CA ASN A 23 -71.80 -25.74 -30.70
C ASN A 23 -72.99 -25.03 -31.34
N THR A 24 -72.74 -23.93 -32.05
CA THR A 24 -73.59 -23.45 -33.14
C THR A 24 -72.73 -22.85 -34.25
N HIS A 25 -72.72 -23.57 -35.39
CA HIS A 25 -72.68 -23.11 -36.79
C HIS A 25 -71.64 -22.05 -37.19
N ALA A 26 -70.56 -22.43 -37.88
CA ALA A 26 -70.47 -22.72 -39.33
C ALA A 26 -70.08 -21.48 -40.17
N ILE A 27 -68.85 -21.57 -40.69
CA ILE A 27 -68.34 -21.13 -42.00
C ILE A 27 -68.41 -19.63 -42.30
N LEU A 28 -67.24 -18.98 -42.30
CA LEU A 28 -66.74 -18.24 -43.46
C LEU A 28 -65.21 -18.44 -43.56
N THR A 29 -64.78 -18.52 -44.80
CA THR A 29 -63.47 -18.93 -45.29
C THR A 29 -62.44 -17.80 -45.24
N GLU A 30 -61.17 -18.22 -45.30
CA GLU A 30 -59.99 -17.50 -45.83
C GLU A 30 -59.09 -16.72 -44.86
N SER A 31 -57.86 -17.24 -44.78
CA SER A 31 -56.57 -16.53 -44.87
C SER A 31 -56.46 -15.13 -44.27
N TRP A 32 -55.68 -15.00 -43.20
CA TRP A 32 -54.48 -14.16 -43.21
C TRP A 32 -53.60 -14.46 -41.99
N ALA A 33 -52.30 -14.26 -42.21
CA ALA A 33 -51.14 -14.60 -41.41
C ALA A 33 -51.15 -14.24 -39.89
N ALA A 34 -50.45 -15.05 -39.09
CA ALA A 34 -49.81 -14.58 -37.85
C ALA A 34 -48.66 -13.61 -38.21
N PRO A 35 -48.32 -12.56 -37.41
CA PRO A 35 -47.42 -12.80 -36.27
C PRO A 35 -47.45 -11.73 -35.15
N TYR A 36 -47.22 -12.14 -33.90
CA TYR A 36 -46.60 -11.24 -32.90
C TYR A 36 -45.35 -11.92 -32.38
N ALA A 37 -44.28 -11.88 -33.19
CA ALA A 37 -42.93 -12.07 -32.69
C ALA A 37 -42.48 -10.72 -32.09
N PRO A 38 -41.98 -10.67 -30.84
CA PRO A 38 -41.42 -9.44 -30.29
C PRO A 38 -40.19 -9.02 -31.13
N PRO A 39 -39.97 -7.71 -31.33
CA PRO A 39 -38.87 -7.20 -32.16
C PRO A 39 -37.50 -7.55 -31.54
N PRO A 40 -36.48 -7.90 -32.36
CA PRO A 40 -35.19 -8.44 -31.93
C PRO A 40 -34.21 -7.37 -31.38
N ASP A 41 -34.64 -6.56 -30.42
CA ASP A 41 -33.86 -5.39 -29.99
C ASP A 41 -33.71 -5.26 -28.46
N ILE A 42 -34.28 -6.18 -27.68
CA ILE A 42 -34.15 -6.17 -26.21
C ILE A 42 -32.98 -7.06 -25.74
N ILE A 43 -32.75 -8.23 -26.35
CA ILE A 43 -31.71 -9.18 -25.90
C ILE A 43 -30.29 -8.66 -26.20
N GLU A 44 -30.07 -7.98 -27.34
CA GLU A 44 -28.80 -7.33 -27.70
C GLU A 44 -28.47 -6.11 -26.82
N ARG A 45 -29.50 -5.35 -26.39
CA ARG A 45 -29.30 -4.19 -25.50
C ARG A 45 -28.96 -4.60 -24.08
N ILE A 46 -29.54 -5.69 -23.57
CA ILE A 46 -29.22 -6.19 -22.23
C ILE A 46 -27.83 -6.84 -22.21
N SER A 47 -27.41 -7.54 -23.27
CA SER A 47 -26.05 -8.09 -23.38
C SER A 47 -25.00 -6.98 -23.47
N SER A 48 -25.29 -5.91 -24.22
CA SER A 48 -24.44 -4.73 -24.34
C SER A 48 -24.35 -3.95 -23.02
N ILE A 49 -25.46 -3.66 -22.34
CA ILE A 49 -25.43 -2.97 -21.03
C ILE A 49 -24.67 -3.80 -19.99
N MET A 50 -24.89 -5.11 -19.93
CA MET A 50 -24.15 -6.02 -19.03
C MET A 50 -22.64 -6.07 -19.37
N LEU A 51 -22.24 -6.09 -20.65
CA LEU A 51 -20.84 -6.02 -21.07
C LEU A 51 -20.16 -4.68 -20.72
N HIS A 52 -20.88 -3.57 -20.83
CA HIS A 52 -20.36 -2.24 -20.47
C HIS A 52 -20.21 -2.08 -18.95
N PHE A 53 -21.15 -2.60 -18.15
CA PHE A 53 -21.02 -2.64 -16.69
C PHE A 53 -19.87 -3.55 -16.24
N VAL A 54 -19.66 -4.70 -16.88
CA VAL A 54 -18.52 -5.60 -16.60
C VAL A 54 -17.17 -4.94 -17.00
N ARG A 55 -17.09 -4.26 -18.15
CA ARG A 55 -15.90 -3.49 -18.56
C ARG A 55 -15.60 -2.32 -17.61
N LEU A 56 -16.62 -1.65 -17.09
CA LEU A 56 -16.47 -0.57 -16.11
C LEU A 56 -15.94 -1.10 -14.76
N CYS A 57 -16.42 -2.25 -14.28
CA CYS A 57 -15.94 -2.88 -13.05
C CYS A 57 -14.49 -3.41 -13.15
N VAL A 58 -14.09 -3.93 -14.31
CA VAL A 58 -12.71 -4.38 -14.56
C VAL A 58 -11.74 -3.20 -14.66
N ALA A 59 -12.17 -2.06 -15.19
CA ALA A 59 -11.34 -0.85 -15.26
C ALA A 59 -11.08 -0.20 -13.89
N VAL A 60 -12.03 -0.31 -12.94
CA VAL A 60 -11.90 0.26 -11.58
C VAL A 60 -11.03 -0.60 -10.64
N THR A 61 -10.94 -1.92 -10.87
CA THR A 61 -10.13 -2.82 -10.03
C THR A 61 -8.65 -2.87 -10.40
N ALA A 62 -8.27 -2.46 -11.61
CA ALA A 62 -6.88 -2.47 -12.10
C ALA A 62 -6.02 -1.31 -11.59
N PHE A 63 -6.58 -0.33 -10.86
CA PHE A 63 -5.86 0.88 -10.45
C PHE A 63 -5.37 0.88 -8.98
N LEU A 64 -5.63 -0.17 -8.21
CA LEU A 64 -5.38 -0.20 -6.75
C LEU A 64 -4.15 -1.01 -6.31
N THR A 65 -3.29 -1.46 -7.23
CA THR A 65 -2.12 -2.29 -6.90
C THR A 65 -0.79 -1.53 -6.89
N LEU A 66 -0.78 -0.23 -6.58
CA LEU A 66 0.46 0.41 -6.13
C LEU A 66 0.74 -0.04 -4.68
N SER A 67 1.18 -1.29 -4.52
CA SER A 67 1.80 -1.74 -3.29
C SER A 67 3.05 -0.88 -3.07
N SER A 68 2.98 0.07 -2.14
CA SER A 68 4.17 0.74 -1.63
C SER A 68 5.08 -0.34 -1.05
N PHE A 69 6.24 -0.56 -1.66
CA PHE A 69 7.31 -1.31 -1.03
C PHE A 69 7.76 -0.50 0.19
N ALA A 70 7.20 -0.80 1.36
CA ALA A 70 7.79 -0.38 2.62
C ALA A 70 9.09 -1.19 2.78
N PHE A 71 10.18 -0.70 2.20
CA PHE A 71 11.51 -1.17 2.53
C PHE A 71 11.76 -0.80 3.98
N ALA A 72 11.58 -1.77 4.89
CA ALA A 72 12.19 -1.72 6.21
C ALA A 72 13.70 -1.87 6.00
N GLY A 73 14.34 -0.75 5.65
CA GLY A 73 15.78 -0.66 5.48
C GLY A 73 16.47 -0.88 6.82
N ASP A 74 17.59 -1.58 6.78
CA ASP A 74 18.51 -1.57 7.90
C ASP A 74 19.33 -0.29 7.80
N ALA A 75 19.34 0.54 8.84
CA ALA A 75 20.13 1.78 8.85
C ALA A 75 21.58 1.53 9.28
N ASP A 76 21.95 0.28 9.56
CA ASP A 76 23.30 -0.11 9.91
C ASP A 76 24.28 0.22 8.78
N PHE A 77 25.31 0.99 9.11
CA PHE A 77 26.32 1.40 8.13
C PHE A 77 27.72 1.32 8.71
N LYS A 78 28.72 1.29 7.84
CA LYS A 78 30.13 1.40 8.21
C LYS A 78 30.61 2.83 8.00
N LEU A 79 31.14 3.47 9.04
CA LEU A 79 31.83 4.76 8.91
C LEU A 79 33.31 4.50 8.66
N VAL A 80 33.88 5.10 7.61
CA VAL A 80 35.29 4.97 7.25
C VAL A 80 35.93 6.35 7.29
N ASN A 81 37.03 6.48 8.02
CA ASN A 81 37.79 7.72 8.10
C ASN A 81 38.91 7.74 7.04
N ARG A 82 38.89 8.72 6.14
CA ARG A 82 39.93 8.98 5.14
C ARG A 82 40.26 10.47 5.05
N THR A 83 40.26 11.11 6.21
CA THR A 83 40.44 12.56 6.32
C THR A 83 41.91 12.94 6.50
N GLY A 84 42.77 11.99 6.89
CA GLY A 84 44.13 12.23 7.35
C GLY A 84 44.22 12.61 8.84
N TYR A 85 43.09 12.74 9.54
CA TYR A 85 43.02 13.14 10.95
C TYR A 85 42.32 12.07 11.80
N GLN A 86 42.65 12.00 13.09
CA GLN A 86 41.98 11.11 14.04
C GLN A 86 40.62 11.69 14.45
N VAL A 87 39.58 10.84 14.43
CA VAL A 87 38.26 11.14 14.99
C VAL A 87 38.19 10.56 16.40
N ASP A 88 37.91 11.40 17.38
CA ASP A 88 37.85 11.01 18.79
C ASP A 88 36.44 10.61 19.21
N HIS A 89 35.40 11.22 18.62
CA HIS A 89 34.02 10.90 18.94
C HIS A 89 33.13 10.86 17.70
N VAL A 90 32.17 9.94 17.68
CA VAL A 90 31.16 9.79 16.63
C VAL A 90 29.77 9.77 17.28
N TYR A 91 28.87 10.61 16.78
CA TYR A 91 27.48 10.65 17.24
C TYR A 91 26.55 10.42 16.06
N VAL A 92 25.47 9.69 16.33
CA VAL A 92 24.40 9.45 15.35
C VAL A 92 23.05 9.56 16.05
N SER A 93 22.20 10.46 15.58
CA SER A 93 20.86 10.67 16.12
C SER A 93 19.82 10.71 15.00
N SER A 94 18.59 10.27 15.29
CA SER A 94 17.46 10.46 14.35
C SER A 94 17.35 11.95 14.01
N HIS A 95 17.12 12.28 12.74
CA HIS A 95 17.06 13.68 12.28
C HIS A 95 16.00 14.53 13.02
N THR A 96 14.98 13.89 13.59
CA THR A 96 13.93 14.54 14.38
C THR A 96 14.32 14.80 15.85
N THR A 97 15.47 14.29 16.30
CA THR A 97 15.93 14.38 17.69
C THR A 97 16.95 15.50 17.84
N LYS A 98 16.74 16.39 18.82
CA LYS A 98 17.60 17.57 19.02
C LYS A 98 18.90 17.29 19.80
N SER A 99 19.04 16.09 20.37
CA SER A 99 20.17 15.70 21.20
C SER A 99 20.94 14.55 20.57
N TRP A 100 22.27 14.66 20.49
CA TRP A 100 23.16 13.69 19.85
C TRP A 100 23.23 12.31 20.52
N GLY A 101 22.88 12.20 21.80
CA GLY A 101 22.97 10.94 22.53
C GLY A 101 24.41 10.66 23.02
N ARG A 102 24.80 9.39 23.04
CA ARG A 102 26.13 8.95 23.48
C ARG A 102 27.08 8.82 22.29
N ASP A 103 28.36 9.01 22.55
CA ASP A 103 29.41 8.65 21.61
C ASP A 103 29.37 7.14 21.31
N ILE A 104 29.53 6.81 20.02
CA ILE A 104 29.48 5.45 19.49
C ILE A 104 30.84 4.74 19.66
N LEU A 105 31.96 5.47 19.70
CA LEU A 105 33.30 4.89 19.85
C LEU A 105 33.61 4.51 21.31
N GLY A 106 33.05 5.23 22.27
CA GLY A 106 33.16 4.93 23.70
C GLY A 106 34.51 5.33 24.27
N GLN A 107 35.44 4.39 24.38
CA GLN A 107 36.83 4.66 24.80
C GLN A 107 37.82 4.55 23.65
N ASP A 108 37.36 4.08 22.49
CA ASP A 108 38.17 3.92 21.29
C ASP A 108 38.19 5.24 20.49
N THR A 109 39.13 5.33 19.56
CA THR A 109 39.19 6.41 18.56
C THR A 109 39.20 5.79 17.16
N LEU A 110 38.95 6.61 16.13
CA LEU A 110 38.92 6.19 14.74
C LEU A 110 40.01 6.93 13.95
N SER A 111 41.16 6.29 13.81
CA SER A 111 42.33 6.83 13.11
C SER A 111 42.10 6.89 11.60
N ASP A 112 42.99 7.58 10.87
CA ASP A 112 42.94 7.61 9.41
C ASP A 112 43.09 6.20 8.81
N GLY A 113 42.26 5.90 7.83
CA GLY A 113 42.17 4.60 7.18
C GLY A 113 41.32 3.56 7.93
N GLU A 114 40.94 3.82 9.18
CA GLU A 114 40.14 2.90 9.99
C GLU A 114 38.63 3.02 9.70
N SER A 115 37.88 2.03 10.19
CA SER A 115 36.43 2.00 10.05
C SER A 115 35.74 1.39 11.26
N VAL A 116 34.56 1.90 11.58
CA VAL A 116 33.68 1.36 12.62
C VAL A 116 32.34 0.96 12.02
N ARG A 117 31.80 -0.19 12.44
CA ARG A 117 30.43 -0.61 12.09
C ARG A 117 29.47 -0.05 13.13
N ILE A 118 28.49 0.72 12.68
CA ILE A 118 27.45 1.31 13.52
C ILE A 118 26.19 0.48 13.32
N THR A 119 25.68 -0.10 14.41
CA THR A 119 24.50 -0.97 14.39
C THR A 119 23.41 -0.44 15.31
N PHE A 120 22.16 -0.46 14.84
CA PHE A 120 21.02 -0.02 15.61
C PHE A 120 20.33 -1.24 16.28
N PRO A 121 20.07 -1.20 17.59
CA PRO A 121 19.59 -2.36 18.36
C PRO A 121 18.20 -2.86 17.94
N ARG A 122 17.44 -2.06 17.21
CA ARG A 122 16.23 -2.47 16.50
C ARG A 122 16.44 -2.12 15.05
N LYS A 123 16.02 -3.00 14.12
CA LYS A 123 15.92 -2.63 12.69
C LYS A 123 15.19 -1.30 12.62
N SER A 124 15.93 -0.25 12.30
CA SER A 124 15.39 1.10 12.34
C SER A 124 14.37 1.23 11.23
N ILE A 125 13.12 1.53 11.57
CA ILE A 125 12.12 1.92 10.57
C ILE A 125 12.39 3.35 10.07
N VAL A 126 13.24 4.10 10.80
CA VAL A 126 13.66 5.45 10.46
C VAL A 126 14.89 5.39 9.56
N CYS A 127 14.89 6.17 8.49
CA CYS A 127 15.99 6.22 7.52
C CYS A 127 16.82 7.49 7.59
N TYR A 128 16.28 8.57 8.14
CA TYR A 128 16.92 9.89 8.17
C TYR A 128 17.59 10.14 9.52
N PHE A 129 18.90 10.34 9.48
CA PHE A 129 19.75 10.56 10.64
C PHE A 129 20.67 11.75 10.43
N ASP A 130 21.13 12.30 11.54
CA ASP A 130 22.22 13.26 11.60
C ASP A 130 23.47 12.55 12.13
N ILE A 131 24.63 12.91 11.58
CA ILE A 131 25.93 12.38 11.97
C ILE A 131 26.81 13.55 12.40
N LYS A 132 27.49 13.40 13.53
CA LYS A 132 28.53 14.33 13.98
C LYS A 132 29.81 13.57 14.28
N VAL A 133 30.94 14.17 13.90
CA VAL A 133 32.28 13.70 14.28
C VAL A 133 33.05 14.84 14.93
N ASP A 134 33.70 14.54 16.04
CA ASP A 134 34.62 15.46 16.72
C ASP A 134 36.05 14.93 16.50
N TYR A 135 36.94 15.77 15.98
CA TYR A 135 38.33 15.44 15.69
C TYR A 135 39.24 15.72 16.89
N HIS A 136 40.42 15.10 16.87
CA HIS A 136 41.42 15.24 17.93
C HIS A 136 41.92 16.68 18.13
N ASP A 137 41.91 17.50 17.07
CA ASP A 137 42.32 18.91 17.11
C ASP A 137 41.23 19.86 17.62
N GLY A 138 40.04 19.32 17.94
CA GLY A 138 38.89 20.08 18.42
C GLY A 138 37.93 20.55 17.32
N ASP A 139 38.22 20.28 16.04
CA ASP A 139 37.29 20.57 14.96
C ASP A 139 36.12 19.59 14.95
N THR A 140 35.01 20.01 14.32
CA THR A 140 33.78 19.22 14.24
C THR A 140 33.23 19.24 12.82
N ALA A 141 32.69 18.10 12.38
CA ALA A 141 31.91 18.03 11.15
C ALA A 141 30.55 17.40 11.42
N GLU A 142 29.51 18.00 10.83
CA GLU A 142 28.12 17.58 10.97
C GLU A 142 27.47 17.40 9.60
N TRP A 143 26.73 16.30 9.45
CA TRP A 143 25.89 16.03 8.29
C TRP A 143 24.47 15.78 8.75
N ASN A 144 23.55 16.62 8.29
CA ASN A 144 22.15 16.56 8.67
C ASN A 144 21.31 15.91 7.57
N ASN A 145 20.21 15.27 7.95
CA ASN A 145 19.20 14.69 7.07
C ASN A 145 19.77 13.63 6.10
N VAL A 146 20.68 12.78 6.58
CA VAL A 146 21.31 11.71 5.82
C VAL A 146 20.38 10.50 5.75
N ASN A 147 20.07 10.04 4.53
CA ASN A 147 19.26 8.84 4.32
C ASN A 147 20.13 7.57 4.41
N LEU A 148 20.32 7.04 5.63
CA LEU A 148 21.17 5.87 5.88
C LEU A 148 20.60 4.55 5.35
N CYS A 149 19.30 4.45 5.08
CA CYS A 149 18.71 3.27 4.44
C CYS A 149 19.22 3.05 3.00
N GLN A 150 19.87 4.04 2.40
CA GLN A 150 20.42 3.96 1.04
C GLN A 150 21.90 3.60 0.99
N TYR A 151 22.58 3.57 2.14
CA TYR A 151 24.03 3.43 2.19
C TYR A 151 24.44 2.35 3.18
N ASP A 152 25.33 1.44 2.78
CA ASP A 152 25.93 0.47 3.70
C ASP A 152 27.27 0.97 4.26
N GLN A 153 27.84 2.01 3.62
CA GLN A 153 29.09 2.63 4.00
C GLN A 153 29.04 4.13 3.77
N ILE A 154 29.45 4.90 4.78
CA ILE A 154 29.77 6.32 4.67
C ILE A 154 31.27 6.48 4.81
N THR A 155 31.91 7.19 3.89
CA THR A 155 33.33 7.53 3.98
C THR A 155 33.51 9.02 4.07
N ILE A 156 34.27 9.48 5.07
CA ILE A 156 34.58 10.88 5.27
C ILE A 156 35.97 11.21 4.73
N TYR A 157 36.12 12.38 4.10
CA TYR A 157 37.35 12.85 3.48
C TYR A 157 37.55 14.35 3.74
N TRP A 158 38.79 14.80 3.76
CA TRP A 158 39.12 16.22 3.81
C TRP A 158 39.22 16.79 2.38
N GLU A 159 38.43 17.81 2.07
CA GLU A 159 38.46 18.48 0.77
C GLU A 159 38.37 19.99 0.93
N GLY A 160 39.44 20.69 0.57
CA GLY A 160 39.43 22.16 0.45
C GLY A 160 39.09 22.91 1.74
N GLY A 161 39.50 22.41 2.91
CA GLY A 161 39.25 23.07 4.20
C GLY A 161 37.98 22.62 4.91
N THR A 162 37.28 21.60 4.38
CA THR A 162 36.07 21.08 5.02
C THR A 162 36.00 19.56 4.90
N THR A 163 35.36 18.91 5.87
CA THR A 163 35.11 17.46 5.79
C THR A 163 33.89 17.19 4.93
N ARG A 164 34.02 16.28 3.97
CA ARG A 164 32.95 15.76 3.11
C ARG A 164 32.64 14.32 3.47
N ALA A 165 31.38 13.91 3.27
CA ALA A 165 30.94 12.53 3.42
C ALA A 165 30.39 12.00 2.09
N VAL A 166 30.73 10.75 1.76
CA VAL A 166 30.25 10.05 0.56
C VAL A 166 29.68 8.70 0.96
N GLY A 167 28.42 8.45 0.60
CA GLY A 167 27.74 7.17 0.78
C GLY A 167 27.92 6.21 -0.40
N LYS A 168 27.95 4.91 -0.13
CA LYS A 168 27.97 3.82 -1.11
C LYS A 168 26.85 2.83 -0.85
#